data_AF-A0A7S2AD11-F1
#
_entry.id   AF-A0A7S2AD11-F1
#
_cell.length_a   1.000
_cell.length_b   1.000
_cell.length_c   1.000
_cell.angle_alpha   90.00
_cell.angle_beta   90.00
_cell.angle_gamma   90.00
#
_symmetry.space_group_name_H-M   'P 1'
#
loop_
_entity.id
_entity.type
_entity.pdbx_description
1 polymer ?
#
loop_
_entity_poly.entity_id
_entity_poly.type
_entity_poly.pdbx_seq_one_letter_code
_entity_poly.pdbx_strand_id
1 'polypeptide(L)'
;DPVAGAIAGGPRRRCGGGSQDMDVIISQILTLSTNNDSDLKKLRDFLRHEQETLKANVQQIDQSLPTLDAAQHTLGIAFLLVAQFNAGTFANQRTTFAYVGSFLKLADEQQAKKAAIQMHSVCKSYAQMAIDDG
;
A
#
# COMPACT_ATOMS: atom_id res chain seq x y z
N ASP A 1 40.66 40.23 15.43
CA ASP A 1 39.19 40.03 15.38
C ASP A 1 38.66 39.88 13.96
N PRO A 2 38.11 38.72 13.60
CA PRO A 2 37.10 38.59 12.56
C PRO A 2 35.69 38.57 13.18
N VAL A 3 34.78 39.42 12.67
CA VAL A 3 33.36 39.38 13.03
C VAL A 3 32.63 38.37 12.14
N ALA A 4 31.90 37.48 12.81
CA ALA A 4 31.07 36.42 12.26
C ALA A 4 29.88 36.94 11.45
N GLY A 5 29.51 36.16 10.42
CA GLY A 5 28.28 36.31 9.65
C GLY A 5 27.92 34.99 8.98
N ALA A 6 27.53 34.01 9.77
CA ALA A 6 27.01 32.74 9.31
C ALA A 6 25.55 32.90 8.85
N ILE A 7 25.24 32.41 7.65
CA ILE A 7 23.92 31.80 7.40
C ILE A 7 24.15 30.52 6.60
N ALA A 8 24.21 29.41 7.36
CA ALA A 8 23.90 28.07 6.89
C ALA A 8 22.53 28.11 6.19
N GLY A 9 22.34 27.47 5.04
CA GLY A 9 22.41 26.03 4.93
C GLY A 9 20.98 25.53 4.76
N GLY A 10 20.57 25.34 3.51
CA GLY A 10 19.32 24.67 3.18
C GLY A 10 19.39 24.14 1.75
N PRO A 11 19.90 22.92 1.52
CA PRO A 11 19.76 22.31 0.22
C PRO A 11 18.33 21.79 0.05
N ARG A 12 17.64 22.36 -0.95
CA ARG A 12 16.72 21.69 -1.90
C ARG A 12 16.28 20.27 -1.52
N ARG A 13 14.97 20.04 -1.37
CA ARG A 13 14.32 18.78 -1.78
C ARG A 13 13.30 19.12 -2.87
N ARG A 14 13.75 19.18 -4.13
CA ARG A 14 13.67 18.09 -5.14
C ARG A 14 12.26 17.54 -5.30
N CYS A 15 11.59 18.03 -6.35
CA CYS A 15 10.64 17.26 -7.12
C CYS A 15 11.34 15.97 -7.61
N GLY A 16 10.77 14.81 -7.34
CA GLY A 16 11.29 13.50 -7.74
C GLY A 16 11.67 12.61 -6.55
N GLY A 17 10.67 11.99 -5.91
CA GLY A 17 10.86 11.11 -4.75
C GLY A 17 10.01 9.83 -4.70
N GLY A 18 9.08 9.64 -5.64
CA GLY A 18 8.03 8.61 -5.51
C GLY A 18 8.53 7.16 -5.29
N SER A 19 9.64 6.78 -5.92
CA SER A 19 10.19 5.43 -5.78
C SER A 19 10.73 5.11 -4.38
N GLN A 20 11.35 6.07 -3.69
CA GLN A 20 11.90 5.81 -2.35
C GLN A 20 10.79 5.67 -1.31
N ASP A 21 9.69 6.42 -1.47
CA ASP A 21 8.57 6.38 -0.53
C ASP A 21 7.83 5.03 -0.59
N MET A 22 7.67 4.45 -1.79
CA MET A 22 7.08 3.11 -1.93
C MET A 22 7.97 2.00 -1.39
N ASP A 23 9.29 2.07 -1.63
CA ASP A 23 10.21 1.07 -1.08
C ASP A 23 10.16 1.03 0.47
N VAL A 24 10.01 2.20 1.11
CA VAL A 24 9.81 2.29 2.56
C VAL A 24 8.50 1.63 2.98
N ILE A 25 7.41 1.88 2.27
CA ILE A 25 6.10 1.26 2.58
C ILE A 25 6.17 -0.26 2.45
N ILE A 26 6.72 -0.77 1.35
CA ILE A 26 6.85 -2.21 1.12
C ILE A 26 7.76 -2.86 2.17
N SER A 27 8.90 -2.23 2.48
CA SER A 27 9.80 -2.69 3.54
C SER A 27 9.08 -2.75 4.90
N GLN A 28 8.25 -1.76 5.21
CA GLN A 28 7.49 -1.73 6.45
C GLN A 28 6.42 -2.82 6.50
N ILE A 29 5.75 -3.11 5.37
CA ILE A 29 4.81 -4.23 5.24
C ILE A 29 5.53 -5.56 5.49
N LEU A 30 6.67 -5.80 4.84
CA LEU A 30 7.46 -7.03 5.00
C LEU A 30 7.97 -7.19 6.45
N THR A 31 8.29 -6.08 7.13
CA THR A 31 8.82 -6.11 8.50
C THR A 31 7.75 -6.32 9.56
N LEU A 32 6.57 -5.69 9.40
CA LEU A 32 5.53 -5.68 10.44
C LEU A 32 4.34 -6.61 10.19
N SER A 33 4.22 -7.22 9.01
CA SER A 33 3.17 -8.22 8.75
C SER A 33 3.53 -9.55 9.42
N THR A 34 3.62 -9.52 10.74
CA THR A 34 3.86 -10.67 11.59
C THR A 34 2.53 -11.13 12.22
N ASN A 35 2.54 -12.26 12.93
CA ASN A 35 1.37 -12.70 13.70
C ASN A 35 1.21 -11.96 15.04
N ASN A 36 1.98 -10.89 15.28
CA ASN A 36 1.92 -10.10 16.51
C ASN A 36 0.91 -8.95 16.38
N ASP A 37 -0.07 -8.91 17.28
CA ASP A 37 -1.13 -7.89 17.31
C ASP A 37 -0.59 -6.46 17.36
N SER A 38 0.47 -6.23 18.15
CA SER A 38 1.10 -4.91 18.32
C SER A 38 1.75 -4.42 17.03
N ASP A 39 2.43 -5.31 16.30
CA ASP A 39 3.11 -4.95 15.06
C ASP A 39 2.10 -4.76 13.92
N LEU A 40 1.06 -5.58 13.84
CA LEU A 40 -0.05 -5.37 12.91
C LEU A 40 -0.80 -4.07 13.19
N LYS A 41 -0.94 -3.68 14.46
CA LYS A 41 -1.52 -2.37 14.82
C LYS A 41 -0.64 -1.22 14.35
N LYS A 42 0.68 -1.29 14.59
CA LYS A 42 1.64 -0.30 14.08
C LYS A 42 1.61 -0.20 12.56
N LEU A 43 1.58 -1.35 11.87
CA LEU A 43 1.50 -1.41 10.41
C LEU A 43 0.25 -0.72 9.88
N ARG A 44 -0.91 -1.05 10.47
CA ARG A 44 -2.17 -0.42 10.09
C ARG A 44 -2.14 1.09 10.31
N ASP A 45 -1.65 1.53 11.46
CA ASP A 45 -1.60 2.97 11.80
C ASP A 45 -0.62 3.71 10.87
N PHE A 46 0.52 3.09 10.53
CA PHE A 46 1.46 3.57 9.52
C PHE A 46 0.83 3.68 8.13
N LEU A 47 0.22 2.61 7.62
CA LEU A 47 -0.43 2.61 6.29
C LEU A 47 -1.61 3.58 6.21
N ARG A 48 -2.28 3.85 7.34
CA ARG A 48 -3.32 4.88 7.41
C ARG A 48 -2.73 6.29 7.30
N HIS A 49 -1.53 6.51 7.85
CA HIS A 49 -0.83 7.79 7.72
C HIS A 49 -0.30 8.00 6.28
N GLU A 50 0.21 6.93 5.65
CA GLU A 50 0.78 6.96 4.30
C GLU A 50 -0.24 6.89 3.17
N GLN A 51 -1.54 7.10 3.41
CA GLN A 51 -2.57 6.99 2.36
C GLN A 51 -2.35 7.98 1.20
N GLU A 52 -1.90 9.20 1.48
CA GLU A 52 -1.61 10.17 0.43
C GLU A 52 -0.40 9.76 -0.40
N THR A 53 0.63 9.22 0.25
CA THR A 53 1.83 8.66 -0.38
C THR A 53 1.47 7.47 -1.28
N LEU A 54 0.64 6.56 -0.79
CA LEU A 54 0.12 5.41 -1.54
C LEU A 54 -0.63 5.86 -2.80
N LYS A 55 -1.47 6.89 -2.67
CA LYS A 55 -2.22 7.46 -3.79
C LYS A 55 -1.29 8.11 -4.83
N ALA A 56 -0.29 8.86 -4.37
CA ALA A 56 0.69 9.52 -5.25
C ALA A 56 1.52 8.51 -6.06
N ASN A 57 1.73 7.31 -5.52
CA ASN A 57 2.56 6.27 -6.12
C ASN A 57 1.77 5.06 -6.64
N VAL A 58 0.49 5.26 -6.95
CA VAL A 58 -0.43 4.19 -7.35
C VAL A 58 0.09 3.34 -8.53
N GLN A 59 0.82 3.94 -9.47
CA GLN A 59 1.40 3.24 -10.62
C GLN A 59 2.49 2.23 -10.24
N GLN A 60 3.10 2.38 -9.06
CA GLN A 60 4.12 1.47 -8.56
C GLN A 60 3.51 0.29 -7.78
N ILE A 61 2.26 0.40 -7.33
CA ILE A 61 1.58 -0.64 -6.56
C ILE A 61 1.52 -1.96 -7.34
N ASP A 62 1.13 -1.91 -8.62
CA ASP A 62 1.06 -3.11 -9.50
C ASP A 62 2.40 -3.87 -9.56
N GLN A 63 3.53 -3.15 -9.47
CA GLN A 63 4.87 -3.74 -9.52
C GLN A 63 5.29 -4.34 -8.19
N SER A 64 4.76 -3.82 -7.07
CA SER A 64 5.09 -4.28 -5.73
C SER A 64 4.19 -5.42 -5.26
N LEU A 65 2.94 -5.53 -5.74
CA LEU A 65 2.02 -6.61 -5.33
C LEU A 65 2.58 -8.04 -5.50
N PRO A 66 3.35 -8.37 -6.56
CA PRO A 66 3.95 -9.69 -6.71
C PRO A 66 5.06 -10.02 -5.71
N THR A 67 5.67 -9.02 -5.06
CA THR A 67 6.72 -9.25 -4.05
C THR A 67 6.15 -9.57 -2.67
N LEU A 68 4.84 -9.38 -2.50
CA LEU A 68 4.12 -9.61 -1.26
C LEU A 68 3.36 -10.95 -1.32
N ASP A 69 3.55 -11.76 -0.29
CA ASP A 69 2.76 -12.98 -0.09
C ASP A 69 1.35 -12.66 0.43
N ALA A 70 0.31 -13.18 -0.24
CA ALA A 70 -1.09 -12.89 0.06
C ALA A 70 -1.54 -13.33 1.45
N ALA A 71 -0.99 -14.43 1.97
CA ALA A 71 -1.33 -14.96 3.29
C ALA A 71 -0.54 -14.25 4.40
N GLN A 72 0.74 -13.95 4.17
CA GLN A 72 1.58 -13.31 5.18
C GLN A 72 1.40 -11.79 5.26
N HIS A 73 1.05 -11.12 4.15
CA HIS A 73 0.99 -9.65 4.06
C HIS A 73 -0.43 -9.15 3.77
N THR A 74 -1.45 -9.90 4.17
CA THR A 74 -2.86 -9.60 3.85
C THR A 74 -3.24 -8.16 4.21
N LEU A 75 -2.83 -7.68 5.38
CA LEU A 75 -3.16 -6.32 5.82
C LEU A 75 -2.53 -5.27 4.90
N GLY A 76 -1.25 -5.41 4.56
CA GLY A 76 -0.55 -4.50 3.66
C GLY A 76 -1.15 -4.51 2.26
N ILE A 77 -1.37 -5.69 1.69
CA ILE A 77 -1.97 -5.86 0.36
C ILE A 77 -3.37 -5.23 0.31
N ALA A 78 -4.19 -5.38 1.34
CA ALA A 78 -5.52 -4.77 1.38
C ALA A 78 -5.45 -3.23 1.28
N PHE A 79 -4.51 -2.57 1.96
CA PHE A 79 -4.33 -1.12 1.86
C PHE A 79 -3.83 -0.70 0.47
N LEU A 80 -2.89 -1.44 -0.11
CA LEU A 80 -2.37 -1.19 -1.45
C LEU A 80 -3.46 -1.29 -2.50
N LEU A 81 -4.26 -2.36 -2.46
CA LEU A 81 -5.38 -2.55 -3.39
C LEU A 81 -6.44 -1.45 -3.26
N VAL A 82 -6.77 -1.02 -2.04
CA VAL A 82 -7.72 0.09 -1.85
C VAL A 82 -7.18 1.40 -2.45
N ALA A 83 -5.90 1.71 -2.27
CA ALA A 83 -5.29 2.87 -2.89
C ALA A 83 -5.37 2.80 -4.42
N GLN A 84 -5.11 1.62 -4.98
CA GLN A 84 -5.21 1.35 -6.42
C GLN A 84 -6.65 1.52 -6.95
N PHE A 85 -7.63 0.92 -6.28
CA PHE A 85 -9.04 1.03 -6.67
C PHE A 85 -9.56 2.46 -6.59
N ASN A 86 -9.20 3.20 -5.55
CA ASN A 86 -9.62 4.59 -5.38
C ASN A 86 -9.03 5.51 -6.46
N ALA A 87 -7.85 5.18 -6.99
CA ALA A 87 -7.24 5.92 -8.08
C ALA A 87 -7.77 5.49 -9.46
N GLY A 88 -8.53 4.38 -9.55
CA GLY A 88 -9.06 3.83 -10.79
C GLY A 88 -7.98 3.51 -11.82
N THR A 89 -6.74 3.29 -11.36
CA THR A 89 -5.56 3.13 -12.22
C THR A 89 -5.07 1.69 -12.11
N PHE A 90 -5.26 0.93 -13.19
CA PHE A 90 -4.83 -0.46 -13.30
C PHE A 90 -3.96 -0.58 -14.55
N ALA A 91 -2.76 -1.14 -14.42
CA ALA A 91 -1.95 -1.44 -15.61
C ALA A 91 -2.67 -2.44 -16.54
N ASN A 92 -3.38 -3.41 -15.95
CA ASN A 92 -4.21 -4.37 -16.67
C ASN A 92 -5.37 -4.85 -15.78
N GLN A 93 -6.58 -4.38 -16.05
CA GLN A 93 -7.77 -4.69 -15.25
C GLN A 93 -8.04 -6.20 -15.11
N ARG A 94 -7.86 -6.99 -16.18
CA ARG A 94 -8.07 -8.44 -16.12
C ARG A 94 -7.06 -9.14 -15.22
N THR A 95 -5.79 -8.72 -15.28
CA THR A 95 -4.74 -9.24 -14.39
C THR A 95 -5.01 -8.85 -12.94
N THR A 96 -5.38 -7.59 -12.69
CA THR A 96 -5.76 -7.12 -11.35
C THR A 96 -6.96 -7.89 -10.82
N PHE A 97 -7.99 -8.14 -11.64
CA PHE A 97 -9.14 -8.94 -11.26
C PHE A 97 -8.75 -10.37 -10.85
N ALA A 98 -7.94 -11.06 -11.66
CA ALA A 98 -7.46 -12.39 -11.35
C ALA A 98 -6.60 -12.44 -10.06
N TYR A 99 -5.74 -11.43 -9.87
CA TYR A 99 -4.94 -11.28 -8.66
C TYR A 99 -5.81 -11.10 -7.42
N VAL A 100 -6.77 -10.17 -7.46
CA VAL A 100 -7.67 -9.87 -6.34
C VAL A 100 -8.51 -11.10 -5.99
N GLY A 101 -9.02 -11.83 -6.98
CA GLY A 101 -9.75 -13.08 -6.75
C GLY A 101 -8.90 -14.16 -6.08
N SER A 102 -7.60 -14.22 -6.39
CA SER A 102 -6.66 -15.14 -5.75
C SER A 102 -6.29 -14.68 -4.34
N PHE A 103 -6.04 -13.39 -4.16
CA PHE A 103 -5.80 -12.74 -2.87
C PHE A 103 -6.94 -13.01 -1.89
N LEU A 104 -8.20 -12.80 -2.28
CA LEU A 104 -9.36 -13.02 -1.42
C LEU A 104 -9.51 -14.47 -0.95
N LYS A 105 -8.97 -15.45 -1.69
CA LYS A 105 -8.98 -16.87 -1.30
C LYS A 105 -7.84 -17.24 -0.36
N LEU A 106 -6.72 -16.53 -0.46
CA LEU A 106 -5.47 -16.83 0.26
C LEU A 106 -5.25 -15.93 1.48
N ALA A 107 -6.02 -14.84 1.59
CA ALA A 107 -5.94 -13.87 2.66
C ALA A 107 -6.03 -14.55 4.05
N ASP A 108 -5.10 -14.19 4.93
CA ASP A 108 -5.11 -14.63 6.32
C ASP A 108 -6.29 -14.00 7.09
N GLU A 109 -7.00 -14.83 7.85
CA GLU A 109 -8.21 -14.42 8.55
C GLU A 109 -7.94 -13.38 9.65
N GLN A 110 -6.82 -13.47 10.37
CA GLN A 110 -6.52 -12.56 11.47
C GLN A 110 -6.17 -11.17 10.95
N GLN A 111 -5.32 -11.10 9.93
CA GLN A 111 -4.98 -9.84 9.28
C GLN A 111 -6.17 -9.25 8.51
N ALA A 112 -6.98 -10.08 7.84
CA ALA A 112 -8.20 -9.63 7.18
C ALA A 112 -9.19 -8.98 8.17
N LYS A 113 -9.37 -9.55 9.37
CA LYS A 113 -10.20 -8.95 10.42
C LYS A 113 -9.69 -7.57 10.85
N LYS A 114 -8.37 -7.38 10.94
CA LYS A 114 -7.76 -6.07 11.26
C LYS A 114 -7.88 -5.07 10.12
N ALA A 115 -7.91 -5.56 8.89
CA ALA A 115 -8.12 -4.79 7.68
C ALA A 115 -9.59 -4.78 7.22
N ALA A 116 -10.57 -5.03 8.11
CA ALA A 116 -11.96 -5.28 7.70
C ALA A 116 -12.57 -4.17 6.82
N ILE A 117 -12.25 -2.91 7.09
CA ILE A 117 -12.72 -1.76 6.29
C ILE A 117 -12.15 -1.84 4.87
N GLN A 118 -10.85 -2.13 4.76
CA GLN A 118 -10.12 -2.23 3.51
C GLN A 118 -10.57 -3.46 2.73
N MET A 119 -10.69 -4.62 3.38
CA MET A 119 -11.22 -5.85 2.80
C MET A 119 -12.63 -5.66 2.24
N HIS A 120 -13.51 -4.98 2.99
CA HIS A 120 -14.85 -4.66 2.48
C HIS A 120 -14.79 -3.81 1.21
N SER A 121 -13.91 -2.80 1.18
CA SER A 121 -13.71 -1.98 -0.02
C SER A 121 -13.14 -2.79 -1.19
N VAL A 122 -12.17 -3.68 -0.95
CA VAL A 122 -11.62 -4.60 -1.96
C VAL A 122 -12.71 -5.49 -2.53
N CYS A 123 -13.53 -6.12 -1.67
CA CYS A 123 -14.65 -6.96 -2.11
C CYS A 123 -15.67 -6.18 -2.94
N LYS A 124 -16.01 -4.96 -2.53
CA LYS A 124 -16.94 -4.09 -3.28
C LYS A 124 -16.38 -3.75 -4.66
N SER A 125 -15.13 -3.32 -4.74
CA SER A 125 -14.46 -3.02 -6.01
C SER A 125 -14.30 -4.26 -6.88
N TYR A 126 -14.01 -5.41 -6.28
CA TYR A 126 -13.94 -6.69 -6.99
C TYR A 126 -15.28 -7.09 -7.61
N ALA A 127 -16.37 -6.97 -6.86
CA ALA A 127 -17.71 -7.21 -7.37
C ALA A 127 -18.08 -6.25 -8.51
N GLN A 128 -17.70 -4.97 -8.39
CA GLN A 128 -17.94 -3.99 -9.46
C GLN A 128 -17.17 -4.36 -10.74
N MET A 129 -15.89 -4.72 -10.63
CA MET A 129 -15.10 -5.18 -11.78
C MET A 129 -15.70 -6.43 -12.44
N ALA A 130 -16.30 -7.34 -11.67
CA ALA A 130 -16.98 -8.52 -12.20
C ALA A 130 -18.25 -8.18 -12.99
N ILE A 131 -18.95 -7.10 -12.62
CA ILE A 131 -20.14 -6.60 -13.34
C ILE A 131 -19.72 -5.87 -14.61
N ASP A 132 -18.65 -5.08 -14.56
CA ASP A 132 -18.21 -4.26 -15.69
C ASP A 132 -17.53 -5.07 -16.81
N ASP A 133 -16.95 -6.25 -16.51
CA ASP A 133 -16.30 -7.16 -17.48
C ASP A 133 -17.27 -8.26 -18.01
N GLY A 134 -18.50 -8.33 -17.49
CA GLY A 134 -19.53 -9.31 -17.84
C GLY A 134 -20.57 -8.79 -18.82
#